data_AF-A0A0R1JN53-F1
#
_entry.id   AF-A0A0R1JN53-F1
#
_cell.length_a   1.000
_cell.length_b   1.000
_cell.length_c   1.000
_cell.angle_alpha   90.00
_cell.angle_beta   90.00
_cell.angle_gamma   90.00
#
_symmetry.space_group_name_H-M   'P 1'
#
loop_
_entity.id
_entity.type
_entity.pdbx_description
1 polymer ?
#
loop_
_entity_poly.entity_id
_entity_poly.type
_entity_poly.pdbx_seq_one_letter_code
_entity_poly.pdbx_strand_id
1 'polypeptide(L)' 'MKAFRLARQLAQKEVAAAVGITRQTLRLIEHFDYNPSLKLCLRICYVLGTTLDETFWVDEDQWEAEN' A
#
# COMPACT_ATOMS: atom_id res chain seq x y z
N MET A 1 0.45 -2.16 4.54
CA MET A 1 -0.17 -0.87 4.10
C MET A 1 -1.35 -0.35 4.95
N LYS A 2 -2.50 -1.05 5.04
CA LYS A 2 -3.75 -0.53 5.65
C LYS A 2 -3.57 0.02 7.07
N ALA A 3 -2.77 -0.66 7.89
CA ALA A 3 -2.46 -0.23 9.26
C ALA A 3 -1.82 1.17 9.31
N PHE A 4 -0.81 1.45 8.48
CA PHE A 4 -0.14 2.74 8.40
C PHE A 4 -1.08 3.86 7.94
N ARG A 5 -1.97 3.56 6.99
CA ARG A 5 -2.99 4.52 6.56
C ARG A 5 -3.93 4.89 7.72
N LEU A 6 -4.42 3.91 8.46
CA LEU A 6 -5.31 4.13 9.60
C LEU A 6 -4.61 4.85 10.76
N ALA A 7 -3.34 4.55 11.02
CA ALA A 7 -2.53 5.25 12.03
C ALA A 7 -2.40 6.75 11.74
N ARG A 8 -2.44 7.14 10.47
CA ARG A 8 -2.43 8.55 10.01
C ARG A 8 -3.82 9.15 9.83
N GLN A 9 -4.87 8.42 10.20
CA GLN A 9 -6.28 8.83 10.04
C GLN A 9 -6.67 9.16 8.59
N LEU A 10 -5.97 8.57 7.62
CA LEU A 10 -6.22 8.81 6.20
C LEU A 10 -7.29 7.83 5.66
N ALA A 11 -8.25 8.35 4.90
CA ALA A 11 -9.14 7.57 4.09
C ALA A 11 -8.45 7.09 2.80
N GLN A 12 -8.94 5.98 2.22
CA GLN A 12 -8.42 5.47 0.94
C GLN A 12 -8.45 6.53 -0.17
N LYS A 13 -9.50 7.36 -0.22
CA LYS A 13 -9.62 8.41 -1.24
C LYS A 13 -8.50 9.46 -1.15
N GLU A 14 -7.98 9.71 0.04
CA GLU A 14 -6.96 10.75 0.28
C GLU A 14 -5.58 10.28 -0.18
N VAL A 15 -5.20 9.04 0.18
CA VAL A 15 -3.95 8.44 -0.32
C VAL A 15 -4.02 8.26 -1.83
N ALA A 16 -5.15 7.80 -2.37
CA ALA A 16 -5.35 7.63 -3.80
C ALA A 16 -5.18 8.95 -4.57
N ALA A 17 -5.80 10.02 -4.09
CA ALA A 17 -5.65 11.36 -4.67
C ALA A 17 -4.20 11.84 -4.62
N ALA A 18 -3.52 11.68 -3.49
CA ALA A 18 -2.12 12.10 -3.32
C ALA A 18 -1.15 11.38 -4.27
N VAL A 19 -1.42 10.11 -4.59
CA VAL A 19 -0.59 9.32 -5.52
C VAL A 19 -1.17 9.23 -6.94
N GLY A 20 -2.22 9.99 -7.25
CA GLY A 20 -2.79 10.10 -8.59
C GLY A 20 -3.39 8.81 -9.14
N ILE A 21 -4.04 8.02 -8.28
CA ILE A 21 -4.78 6.80 -8.65
C ILE A 21 -6.23 6.88 -8.16
N THR A 22 -7.06 5.93 -8.58
CA THR A 22 -8.44 5.84 -8.08
C THR A 22 -8.50 5.19 -6.68
N ARG A 23 -9.56 5.48 -5.92
CA ARG A 23 -9.84 4.78 -4.65
C ARG A 23 -9.92 3.26 -4.84
N GLN A 24 -10.44 2.81 -5.99
CA GLN A 24 -10.56 1.39 -6.32
C GLN A 24 -9.19 0.75 -6.55
N THR A 25 -8.29 1.43 -7.27
CA THR A 25 -6.89 1.00 -7.43
C THR A 25 -6.21 0.89 -6.07
N LEU A 26 -6.38 1.88 -5.19
CA LEU A 26 -5.80 1.81 -3.84
C LEU A 26 -6.37 0.63 -3.03
N ARG A 27 -7.66 0.35 -3.15
CA ARG A 27 -8.26 -0.83 -2.50
C ARG A 27 -7.60 -2.11 -2.99
N LEU A 28 -7.43 -2.31 -4.30
CA LEU A 28 -6.79 -3.50 -4.84
C LEU A 28 -5.35 -3.65 -4.33
N ILE A 29 -4.60 -2.54 -4.24
CA ILE A 29 -3.25 -2.54 -3.65
C ILE A 29 -3.31 -2.96 -2.17
N GLU A 30 -4.27 -2.46 -1.38
CA GLU A 30 -4.41 -2.84 0.03
C GLU A 30 -4.77 -4.31 0.26
N HIS A 31 -5.36 -4.95 -0.74
CA HIS A 31 -5.71 -6.37 -0.73
C HIS A 31 -4.68 -7.25 -1.45
N PHE A 32 -3.58 -6.68 -1.94
CA PHE A 32 -2.56 -7.37 -2.76
C PHE A 32 -3.09 -7.99 -4.07
N ASP A 33 -4.32 -7.67 -4.47
CA ASP A 33 -4.96 -8.10 -5.73
C ASP A 33 -4.41 -7.37 -6.98
N TYR A 34 -3.54 -6.39 -6.77
CA TYR A 34 -2.88 -5.64 -7.84
C TYR A 34 -1.43 -5.38 -7.44
N ASN A 35 -0.50 -5.71 -8.34
CA ASN A 35 0.93 -5.43 -8.16
C ASN A 35 1.27 -4.03 -8.71
N PRO A 36 1.37 -3.00 -7.86
CA PRO A 36 1.75 -1.66 -8.29
C PRO A 36 3.21 -1.61 -8.78
N SER A 37 3.51 -0.67 -9.68
CA SER A 37 4.91 -0.36 -10.01
C SER A 37 5.68 0.12 -8.77
N LEU A 38 6.99 -0.13 -8.72
CA LEU A 38 7.87 0.36 -7.66
C LEU A 38 7.73 1.88 -7.43
N LYS A 39 7.59 2.64 -8.51
CA LYS A 39 7.35 4.10 -8.44
C LYS A 39 6.07 4.45 -7.67
N LEU A 40 5.00 3.67 -7.85
CA LEU A 40 3.75 3.86 -7.13
C LEU A 40 3.89 3.44 -5.66
N CYS A 41 4.59 2.34 -5.37
CA CYS A 41 4.90 1.95 -3.99
C CYS A 41 5.64 3.07 -3.25
N LEU A 42 6.69 3.63 -3.85
CA LEU A 42 7.47 4.72 -3.27
C LEU A 42 6.61 5.95 -2.97
N ARG A 43 5.72 6.34 -3.90
CA ARG A 43 4.79 7.46 -3.68
C ARG A 43 3.85 7.21 -2.51
N ILE A 44 3.33 5.98 -2.38
CA ILE A 44 2.48 5.60 -1.26
C ILE A 44 3.27 5.66 0.05
N CYS A 45 4.49 5.13 0.07
CA CYS A 45 5.41 5.18 1.21
C CYS A 45 5.65 6.62 1.68
N TYR A 46 5.89 7.57 0.77
CA TYR A 46 6.08 8.98 1.12
C TYR A 46 4.81 9.61 1.75
N VAL A 47 3.62 9.27 1.25
CA VAL A 47 2.36 9.75 1.84
C VAL A 47 2.13 9.16 3.23
N LEU A 48 2.49 7.88 3.42
CA LEU A 48 2.34 7.15 4.68
C LEU A 48 3.51 7.38 5.65
N GLY A 49 4.59 8.01 5.22
CA GLY A 49 5.79 8.21 6.03
C GLY A 49 6.43 6.89 6.47
N THR A 50 6.44 5.89 5.59
CA THR A 50 6.95 4.54 5.82
C THR A 50 8.01 4.17 4.78
N THR A 51 8.70 3.05 4.99
CA THR A 51 9.56 2.43 3.98
C THR A 51 8.80 1.38 3.16
N LEU A 52 9.43 0.92 2.07
CA LEU A 52 8.95 -0.20 1.27
C LEU A 52 8.82 -1.46 2.12
N ASP A 53 9.85 -1.77 2.90
CA ASP A 53 9.91 -2.95 3.76
C ASP A 53 8.78 -2.96 4.79
N GLU A 54 8.52 -1.81 5.42
CA GLU A 54 7.42 -1.68 6.38
C GLU A 54 6.05 -1.87 5.72
N THR A 55 5.88 -1.42 4.47
CA THR A 55 4.54 -1.25 3.87
C THR A 55 4.09 -2.44 3.03
N PHE A 56 5.03 -3.06 2.32
CA PHE A 56 4.80 -4.02 1.25
C PHE A 56 5.57 -5.33 1.39
N TRP A 57 6.47 -5.47 2.37
CA TRP A 57 7.18 -6.74 2.58
C TRP A 57 6.24 -7.78 3.16
N VAL A 58 6.38 -9.01 2.67
CA VAL A 58 5.69 -10.21 3.14
C VAL A 58 6.80 -11.14 3.62
N ASP A 59 6.68 -11.68 4.84
CA ASP A 59 7.68 -12.63 5.35
C ASP A 59 7.67 -13.90 4.48
N GLU A 60 8.83 -14.55 4.31
CA GLU A 60 8.93 -15.80 3.52
C GLU A 60 7.91 -16.85 3.98
N ASP A 61 7.71 -16.98 5.29
CA ASP A 61 6.72 -17.88 5.90
C ASP A 61 5.27 -17.56 5.46
N GLN A 62 4.96 -16.29 5.21
CA GLN A 62 3.66 -15.86 4.72
C GLN A 62 3.52 -16.08 3.20
N TRP A 63 4.62 -15.92 2.46
CA TRP A 63 4.65 -16.16 1.02
C TRP A 63 4.42 -17.64 0.67
N GLU A 64 5.01 -18.57 1.43
CA GLU A 64 4.80 -20.03 1.26
C GLU A 64 3.42 -20.51 1.70
N ALA A 65 2.75 -19.80 2.63
CA ALA A 65 1.41 -20.16 3.06
C ALA A 65 0.31 -19.75 2.05
N GLU A 66 0.61 -18.75 1.20
CA GLU A 66 -0.33 -18.16 0.25
C GLU A 66 -0.09 -18.61 -1.22
N ASN A 67 0.98 -19.37 -1.50
CA ASN A 67 1.34 -19.87 -2.83
C ASN A 67 1.74 -21.36 -2.82
#